data_AF-A0A524FGN1-F1
#
_entry.id   AF-A0A524FGN1-F1
#
_cell.length_a   1.000
_cell.length_b   1.000
_cell.length_c   1.000
_cell.angle_alpha   90.00
_cell.angle_beta   90.00
_cell.angle_gamma   90.00
#
_symmetry.space_group_name_H-M   'P 1'
#
loop_
_entity.id
_entity.type
_entity.pdbx_description
1 polymer ?
#
loop_
_entity_poly.entity_id
_entity_poly.type
_entity_poly.pdbx_seq_one_letter_code
_entity_poly.pdbx_strand_id
1 'polypeptide(L)'
;MNYAKKKKFSITTILIITSLFYILLFVLGIVAVVAMIYSLLIIVGVIAVIGSLIAYRTIQQAKIPQFVKKARGMKKLIKRQKTISNNLLYPSKDEFIVHELGEKWEVIGLSLNTILGLDSKKKK
;
A
#
# COMPACT_ATOMS: atom_id res chain seq x y z
N MET A 1 62.60 50.98 6.94
CA MET A 1 63.23 50.06 5.97
C MET A 1 63.02 48.64 6.46
N ASN A 2 62.07 47.89 5.89
CA ASN A 2 61.92 46.47 6.22
C ASN A 2 61.43 45.73 4.97
N TYR A 3 62.38 45.11 4.27
CA TYR A 3 62.15 44.38 3.04
C TYR A 3 61.44 43.06 3.34
N ALA A 4 60.27 42.90 2.74
CA ALA A 4 59.47 41.69 2.79
C ALA A 4 60.29 40.47 2.32
N LYS A 5 60.54 39.54 3.24
CA LYS A 5 61.23 38.27 2.99
C LYS A 5 60.30 37.36 2.18
N LYS A 6 60.38 37.42 0.85
CA LYS A 6 59.55 36.62 -0.07
C LYS A 6 59.96 35.14 0.04
N LYS A 7 59.13 34.33 0.72
CA LYS A 7 59.35 32.90 0.93
C LYS A 7 59.23 32.15 -0.40
N LYS A 8 60.36 31.73 -1.00
CA LYS A 8 60.39 30.86 -2.19
C LYS A 8 60.00 29.44 -1.75
N PHE A 9 58.85 28.94 -2.21
CA PHE A 9 58.49 27.54 -2.05
C PHE A 9 59.28 26.68 -3.05
N SER A 10 59.79 25.53 -2.59
CA SER A 10 60.49 24.56 -3.44
C SER A 10 59.48 23.74 -4.25
N ILE A 11 59.87 23.31 -5.46
CA ILE A 11 59.04 22.51 -6.36
C ILE A 11 58.57 21.21 -5.70
N THR A 12 59.42 20.61 -4.86
CA THR A 12 59.09 19.40 -4.08
C THR A 12 57.96 19.66 -3.08
N THR A 13 57.91 20.86 -2.48
CA THR A 13 56.85 21.24 -1.55
C THR A 13 55.51 21.39 -2.25
N ILE A 14 55.51 21.91 -3.49
CA ILE A 14 54.30 22.06 -4.31
C ILE A 14 53.76 20.69 -4.74
N LEU A 15 54.64 19.76 -5.13
CA LEU A 15 54.27 18.38 -5.47
C LEU A 15 53.65 17.62 -4.28
N ILE A 16 54.19 17.78 -3.08
CA ILE A 16 53.64 17.14 -1.88
C ILE A 16 52.26 17.71 -1.54
N ILE A 17 52.09 19.03 -1.61
CA ILE A 17 50.80 19.70 -1.31
C ILE A 17 49.72 19.26 -2.31
N THR A 18 50.04 19.21 -3.60
CA THR A 18 49.09 18.77 -4.63
C THR A 18 48.71 17.30 -4.45
N SER A 19 49.67 16.42 -4.15
CA SER A 19 49.38 15.01 -3.83
C SER A 19 48.47 14.87 -2.60
N LEU A 20 48.75 15.61 -1.52
CA LEU A 20 47.92 15.60 -0.30
C LEU A 20 46.50 16.09 -0.58
N PHE A 21 46.35 17.10 -1.45
CA PHE A 21 45.05 17.61 -1.85
C PHE A 21 44.21 16.55 -2.59
N TYR A 22 44.81 15.79 -3.52
CA TYR A 22 44.10 14.71 -4.20
C TYR A 22 43.70 13.57 -3.25
N ILE A 23 44.56 13.20 -2.31
CA ILE A 23 44.25 12.19 -1.29
C ILE A 23 43.06 12.65 -0.45
N LEU A 24 43.03 13.92 -0.04
CA LEU A 24 41.92 14.48 0.73
C LEU A 24 40.60 14.42 -0.06
N LEU A 25 40.61 14.82 -1.33
CA LEU A 25 39.42 14.75 -2.20
C LEU A 25 38.93 13.30 -2.37
N PHE A 26 39.85 12.36 -2.53
CA PHE A 26 39.52 10.95 -2.67
C PHE A 26 38.84 10.39 -1.40
N VAL A 27 39.40 10.67 -0.22
CA VAL A 27 38.81 10.25 1.06
C VAL A 27 37.43 10.88 1.26
N LEU A 28 37.27 12.16 0.94
CA LEU A 28 35.98 12.85 1.04
C LEU A 28 34.92 12.21 0.12
N GLY A 29 35.32 11.84 -1.10
CA GLY A 29 34.47 11.14 -2.06
C GLY A 29 33.99 9.79 -1.54
N ILE A 30 34.90 8.98 -0.96
CA ILE A 30 34.54 7.69 -0.37
C ILE A 30 33.53 7.86 0.78
N VAL A 31 33.78 8.80 1.69
CA VAL A 31 32.89 9.05 2.84
C VAL A 31 31.49 9.44 2.37
N ALA A 32 31.38 10.29 1.34
CA ALA A 32 30.09 10.68 0.77
C ALA A 32 29.34 9.49 0.15
N VAL A 33 30.03 8.65 -0.64
CA VAL A 33 29.44 7.45 -1.25
C VAL A 33 28.96 6.46 -0.20
N VAL A 34 29.78 6.22 0.83
CA VAL A 34 29.43 5.31 1.93
C VAL A 34 28.19 5.81 2.68
N ALA A 35 28.13 7.11 3.01
CA ALA A 35 26.96 7.71 3.64
C ALA A 35 25.69 7.58 2.77
N MET A 36 25.81 7.79 1.46
CA MET A 36 24.71 7.62 0.51
C MET A 36 24.17 6.17 0.51
N ILE A 37 25.06 5.17 0.48
CA ILE A 37 24.64 3.76 0.49
C ILE A 37 23.91 3.41 1.79
N TYR A 38 24.42 3.85 2.96
CA TYR A 38 23.75 3.57 4.24
C TYR A 38 22.37 4.22 4.33
N SER A 39 22.23 5.47 3.88
CA SER A 39 20.92 6.12 3.83
C SER A 39 19.92 5.39 2.93
N LEU A 40 20.35 4.90 1.76
CA LEU A 40 19.52 4.09 0.88
C LEU A 40 19.09 2.77 1.54
N LEU A 41 20.01 2.08 2.22
CA LEU A 41 19.71 0.84 2.94
C LEU A 41 18.65 1.05 4.04
N ILE A 42 18.73 2.17 4.77
CA ILE A 42 17.73 2.52 5.78
C ILE A 42 16.37 2.74 5.12
N ILE A 43 16.31 3.50 4.03
CA ILE A 43 15.06 3.78 3.30
C ILE A 43 14.43 2.48 2.80
N VAL A 44 15.23 1.62 2.15
CA VAL A 44 14.76 0.32 1.65
C VAL A 44 14.28 -0.57 2.80
N GLY A 45 14.99 -0.58 3.93
CA GLY A 45 14.61 -1.32 5.12
C GLY A 45 13.25 -0.86 5.66
N VAL A 46 13.03 0.45 5.78
CA VAL A 46 11.75 1.02 6.23
C VAL A 46 10.61 0.65 5.27
N ILE A 47 10.84 0.78 3.96
CA ILE A 47 9.85 0.42 2.94
C ILE A 47 9.51 -1.08 3.01
N ALA A 48 10.50 -1.95 3.19
CA ALA A 48 10.28 -3.39 3.28
C ALA A 48 9.42 -3.77 4.49
N VAL A 49 9.68 -3.16 5.66
CA VAL A 49 8.89 -3.39 6.87
C VAL A 49 7.45 -2.92 6.69
N ILE A 50 7.26 -1.70 6.18
CA ILE A 50 5.91 -1.14 5.94
C ILE A 50 5.17 -1.98 4.89
N GLY A 51 5.83 -2.31 3.78
CA GLY A 51 5.28 -3.12 2.70
C GLY A 51 4.83 -4.50 3.19
N SER A 52 5.66 -5.18 3.98
CA SER A 52 5.33 -6.46 4.61
C SER A 52 4.08 -6.37 5.49
N LEU A 53 3.97 -5.32 6.31
CA LEU A 53 2.86 -5.16 7.24
C LEU A 53 1.53 -4.86 6.51
N ILE A 54 1.58 -4.06 5.44
CA ILE A 54 0.43 -3.80 4.57
C ILE A 54 0.02 -5.10 3.87
N ALA A 55 0.96 -5.80 3.24
CA ALA A 55 0.70 -7.05 2.54
C ALA A 55 0.05 -8.08 3.48
N TYR A 56 0.61 -8.27 4.68
CA TYR A 56 0.05 -9.16 5.69
C TYR A 56 -1.40 -8.82 6.03
N ARG A 57 -1.72 -7.54 6.25
CA ARG A 57 -3.09 -7.10 6.54
C ARG A 57 -4.03 -7.32 5.36
N THR A 58 -3.59 -7.05 4.13
CA THR A 58 -4.42 -7.26 2.93
C THR A 58 -4.77 -8.72 2.72
N ILE A 59 -3.80 -9.64 2.89
CA ILE A 59 -4.02 -11.08 2.79
C ILE A 59 -5.00 -11.56 3.86
N GLN A 60 -4.83 -11.12 5.11
CA GLN A 60 -5.75 -11.47 6.20
C GLN A 60 -7.17 -10.95 5.93
N GLN A 61 -7.32 -9.74 5.39
CA GLN A 61 -8.61 -9.20 5.00
C GLN A 61 -9.23 -9.96 3.82
N ALA A 62 -8.44 -10.41 2.85
CA ALA A 62 -8.92 -11.21 1.72
C ALA A 62 -9.54 -12.54 2.17
N LYS A 63 -8.92 -13.21 3.16
CA LYS A 63 -9.41 -14.47 3.75
C LYS A 63 -10.76 -14.35 4.47
N ILE A 64 -11.15 -13.15 4.93
CA ILE A 64 -12.44 -12.97 5.60
C ILE A 64 -13.57 -13.14 4.56
N PRO A 65 -14.53 -14.06 4.78
CA PRO A 65 -15.67 -14.25 3.88
C PRO A 65 -16.48 -12.96 3.68
N GLN A 66 -17.04 -12.79 2.49
CA GLN A 66 -17.84 -11.62 2.14
C GLN A 66 -19.06 -11.43 3.07
N PHE A 67 -19.65 -12.52 3.57
CA PHE A 67 -20.76 -12.46 4.52
C PHE A 67 -20.37 -11.71 5.80
N VAL A 68 -19.22 -12.04 6.41
CA VAL A 68 -18.72 -11.40 7.63
C VAL A 68 -18.39 -9.93 7.36
N LYS A 69 -17.83 -9.63 6.18
CA LYS A 69 -17.52 -8.25 5.77
C LYS A 69 -18.77 -7.39 5.69
N LYS A 70 -19.83 -7.87 5.03
CA LYS A 70 -21.12 -7.18 4.92
C LYS A 70 -21.77 -6.98 6.30
N ALA A 71 -21.85 -8.04 7.11
CA ALA A 71 -22.42 -7.97 8.46
C ALA A 71 -21.66 -6.99 9.38
N ARG A 72 -20.32 -7.01 9.32
CA ARG A 72 -19.47 -6.08 10.07
C ARG A 72 -19.64 -4.63 9.59
N GLY A 73 -19.78 -4.42 8.28
CA GLY A 73 -20.07 -3.12 7.68
C GLY A 73 -21.41 -2.56 8.17
N MET A 74 -22.45 -3.39 8.13
CA MET A 74 -23.78 -3.05 8.63
C MET A 74 -23.76 -2.71 10.13
N LYS A 75 -23.12 -3.53 10.97
CA LYS A 75 -22.93 -3.24 12.40
C LYS A 75 -22.24 -1.88 12.65
N LYS A 76 -21.24 -1.54 11.85
CA LYS A 76 -20.52 -0.27 11.96
C LYS A 76 -21.40 0.94 11.59
N LEU A 77 -22.26 0.79 10.59
CA LEU A 77 -23.21 1.83 10.17
C LEU A 77 -24.32 2.03 11.21
N ILE A 78 -24.86 0.93 11.76
CA ILE A 78 -25.85 0.96 12.86
C ILE A 78 -25.25 1.68 14.08
N LYS A 79 -24.02 1.32 14.49
CA LYS A 79 -23.33 2.00 15.60
C LYS A 79 -23.12 3.50 15.36
N ARG A 80 -23.00 3.91 14.09
CA ARG A 80 -22.82 5.31 13.68
C ARG A 80 -24.13 6.01 13.35
N GLN A 81 -25.29 5.37 13.58
CA GLN A 81 -26.62 5.89 13.24
C GLN A 81 -26.74 6.39 11.79
N LYS A 82 -26.01 5.75 10.85
CA LYS A 82 -26.08 6.08 9.42
C LYS A 82 -27.08 5.20 8.70
N THR A 83 -27.73 5.75 7.68
CA THR A 83 -28.58 5.01 6.75
C THR A 83 -27.82 3.85 6.12
N ILE A 84 -28.44 2.67 6.11
CA ILE A 84 -27.87 1.44 5.57
C ILE A 84 -28.20 1.40 4.08
N SER A 85 -27.19 1.20 3.21
CA SER A 85 -27.47 1.05 1.78
C SER A 85 -28.02 -0.34 1.47
N ASN A 86 -28.91 -0.44 0.48
CA ASN A 86 -29.53 -1.70 0.08
C ASN A 86 -28.51 -2.79 -0.33
N ASN A 87 -27.30 -2.40 -0.75
CA ASN A 87 -26.24 -3.33 -1.13
C ASN A 87 -25.60 -4.07 0.07
N LEU A 88 -25.77 -3.53 1.28
CA LEU A 88 -25.34 -4.14 2.55
C LEU A 88 -26.42 -4.98 3.22
N LEU A 89 -27.69 -4.78 2.82
CA LEU A 89 -28.78 -5.62 3.28
C LEU A 89 -28.63 -6.99 2.64
N TYR A 90 -28.81 -8.02 3.47
CA TYR A 90 -28.85 -9.39 2.98
C TYR A 90 -30.04 -9.50 2.01
N PRO A 91 -29.88 -10.15 0.83
CA PRO A 91 -31.04 -10.45 0.00
C PRO A 91 -32.05 -11.25 0.83
N SER A 92 -33.33 -11.00 0.62
CA SER A 92 -34.37 -11.78 1.28
C SER A 92 -34.21 -13.27 0.95
N LYS A 93 -34.71 -14.17 1.82
CA LYS A 93 -34.64 -15.63 1.58
C LYS A 93 -35.10 -15.99 0.16
N ASP A 94 -36.17 -15.34 -0.28
CA ASP A 94 -36.78 -15.57 -1.58
C ASP A 94 -35.86 -15.09 -2.72
N GLU A 95 -35.26 -13.91 -2.61
CA GLU A 95 -34.27 -13.40 -3.59
C GLU A 95 -33.00 -14.25 -3.67
N PHE A 96 -32.54 -14.78 -2.53
CA PHE A 96 -31.40 -15.69 -2.49
C PHE A 96 -31.70 -17.02 -3.19
N ILE A 97 -32.89 -17.58 -2.97
CA ILE A 97 -33.36 -18.82 -3.60
C ILE A 97 -33.49 -18.63 -5.12
N VAL A 98 -34.04 -17.51 -5.59
CA VAL A 98 -34.09 -17.20 -7.02
C VAL A 98 -32.70 -17.06 -7.62
N HIS A 99 -31.76 -16.37 -6.97
CA HIS A 99 -30.42 -16.20 -7.51
C HIS A 99 -29.68 -17.54 -7.69
N GLU A 100 -29.78 -18.44 -6.72
CA GLU A 100 -29.00 -19.68 -6.71
C GLU A 100 -29.67 -20.85 -7.46
N LEU A 101 -31.01 -20.84 -7.54
CA LEU A 101 -31.79 -21.94 -8.11
C LEU A 101 -32.61 -21.52 -9.34
N GLY A 102 -32.72 -20.22 -9.63
CA GLY A 102 -33.53 -19.69 -10.74
C GLY A 102 -33.16 -20.28 -12.09
N GLU A 103 -31.88 -20.24 -12.48
CA GLU A 103 -31.42 -20.82 -13.76
C GLU A 103 -31.74 -22.31 -13.86
N LYS A 104 -31.54 -23.07 -12.77
CA LYS A 104 -31.77 -24.52 -12.76
C LYS A 104 -33.24 -24.87 -12.91
N TRP A 105 -34.12 -24.01 -12.42
CA TRP A 105 -35.58 -24.20 -12.49
C TRP A 105 -36.19 -23.64 -13.78
N GLU A 106 -35.61 -22.58 -14.36
CA GLU A 106 -35.96 -22.10 -15.69
C GLU A 106 -35.70 -23.15 -16.77
N VAL A 107 -34.66 -23.96 -16.63
CA VAL A 107 -34.38 -25.11 -17.52
C VAL A 107 -35.52 -26.16 -17.48
N ILE A 108 -36.25 -26.25 -16.37
CA ILE A 108 -37.40 -27.15 -16.18
C ILE A 108 -38.73 -26.43 -16.55
N GLY A 109 -38.65 -25.18 -17.04
CA GLY A 109 -39.82 -24.37 -17.43
C GLY A 109 -40.58 -23.76 -16.25
N LEU A 110 -39.99 -23.74 -15.05
CA LEU A 110 -40.61 -23.16 -13.85
C LEU A 110 -39.91 -21.85 -13.46
N SER A 111 -40.61 -20.71 -13.60
CA SER A 111 -40.11 -19.41 -13.15
C SER A 111 -40.32 -19.24 -11.65
N LEU A 112 -39.24 -19.44 -10.89
CA LEU A 112 -39.24 -19.30 -9.43
C LEU A 112 -39.69 -17.90 -8.96
N ASN A 113 -39.42 -16.85 -9.75
CA ASN A 113 -39.88 -15.47 -9.48
C ASN A 113 -41.39 -15.36 -9.33
N THR A 114 -42.13 -16.10 -10.15
CA THR A 114 -43.59 -16.05 -10.22
C THR A 114 -44.20 -16.86 -9.08
N ILE A 115 -43.61 -18.03 -8.77
CA ILE A 115 -44.04 -18.90 -7.66
C ILE A 115 -43.80 -18.22 -6.30
N LEU A 116 -42.65 -17.55 -6.14
CA LEU A 116 -42.30 -16.83 -4.92
C LEU A 116 -42.95 -15.43 -4.83
N GLY A 117 -43.72 -15.03 -5.85
CA GLY A 117 -44.48 -13.77 -5.86
C GLY A 117 -43.62 -12.49 -5.89
N LEU A 118 -42.34 -12.60 -6.27
CA LEU A 118 -41.38 -11.48 -6.23
C LEU A 118 -41.67 -10.40 -7.28
N ASP A 119 -42.34 -10.75 -8.37
CA ASP A 119 -42.75 -9.81 -9.43
C ASP A 119 -43.74 -8.75 -8.92
N SER A 120 -44.55 -9.08 -7.91
CA SER A 120 -45.51 -8.16 -7.30
C SER A 120 -44.85 -7.16 -6.34
N LYS A 121 -43.70 -7.54 -5.77
CA LYS A 121 -43.01 -6.79 -4.70
C LYS A 121 -42.06 -5.72 -5.24
N LYS A 122 -41.52 -5.90 -6.45
CA LYS A 122 -40.67 -4.92 -7.16
C LYS A 122 -41.43 -3.69 -7.69
N LYS A 123 -42.75 -3.76 -7.79
CA LYS A 123 -43.60 -2.74 -8.42
C LYS A 123 -44.09 -1.65 -7.46
N LYS A 124 -43.59 -1.63 -6.23
CA LYS A 124 -44.04 -0.72 -5.17
C LYS A 124 -42.88 0.10 -4.60
#